data_AF-A0A518ASB2-F1
#
_entry.id   AF-A0A518ASB2-F1
#
_cell.length_a   1.000
_cell.length_b   1.000
_cell.length_c   1.000
_cell.angle_alpha   90.00
_cell.angle_beta   90.00
_cell.angle_gamma   90.00
#
_symmetry.space_group_name_H-M   'P 1'
#
loop_
_entity.id
_entity.type
_entity.pdbx_description
1 polymer ?
#
loop_
_entity_poly.entity_id
_entity_poly.type
_entity_poly.pdbx_seq_one_letter_code
_entity_poly.pdbx_strand_id
1 'polypeptide(L)'
;MNNPFFRCIGLLIATLLAVAIDDCTAATFPRQNLSSSQGYYEGLYMVVRDVDAAPLSDTRIGQIEASEILTREFYAASSGGTFDFHYAHILDVPLVLNDDGTRDGDWAGDAQSYVRTHYGIEPNDFHSKVYDLSATEPDPDQGWSGIAWGNSTALQEDITSNWGQIVVDHELGHRVGSPHSGAWRARNDNNFTPYVYDYDAETYVEYSADTDSAQAMPYGINYDEYGDPYTVMGNISRGQFSVREKLTNMDWLSSEQVPDLDQVGDGVYRIYAHDELQTTYNPRLDMYGVEETYASDKLYGLTFTQEGEEFNRNRGAFTSTSNTITLEYRSGTDGLLFYFDNALLDVNPEGGTDRNNRERDLEVGLSLRQLDLGVSIYESSGDGDDFLSHNPPAPSAPWELLTEWYEFLVLGLGSDETGSYIDLRVATVDYVLENSLAGDLNGDGQLDRADWLTLVANMHTDVSNLTKTERYLHGDLNFDGFSNYDDFVQFKQLYTDAYGASAFAEMMRVPEPHAGLLIVGMILAAHTLGFLRSR
;
A
#
# COMPACT_ATOMS: atom_id res chain seq x y z
N MET A 1 52.39 52.37 -39.45
CA MET A 1 52.54 53.04 -38.14
C MET A 1 51.64 52.31 -37.16
N ASN A 2 52.27 51.59 -36.25
CA ASN A 2 51.65 50.75 -35.22
C ASN A 2 51.06 51.63 -34.13
N ASN A 3 49.79 51.42 -33.76
CA ASN A 3 49.20 52.08 -32.59
C ASN A 3 48.73 51.01 -31.58
N PRO A 4 49.44 50.81 -30.46
CA PRO A 4 49.17 49.76 -29.48
C PRO A 4 48.32 50.31 -28.33
N PHE A 5 47.05 50.67 -28.58
CA PHE A 5 46.18 51.21 -27.52
C PHE A 5 44.75 50.65 -27.47
N PHE A 6 44.43 49.62 -28.25
CA PHE A 6 43.13 48.93 -28.22
C PHE A 6 43.28 47.42 -28.03
N ARG A 7 43.86 47.01 -26.90
CA ARG A 7 43.83 45.61 -26.42
C ARG A 7 43.87 45.58 -24.88
N CYS A 8 42.84 46.12 -24.24
CA CYS A 8 42.59 45.88 -22.80
C CYS A 8 41.12 46.09 -22.37
N ILE A 9 40.17 46.04 -23.30
CA ILE A 9 38.72 45.98 -23.00
C ILE A 9 38.10 44.95 -23.92
N GLY A 10 38.48 43.68 -23.71
CA GLY A 10 38.02 42.56 -24.54
C GLY A 10 38.27 41.21 -23.87
N LEU A 11 38.40 41.20 -22.54
CA LEU A 11 38.62 39.99 -21.75
C LEU A 11 38.19 40.21 -20.28
N LEU A 12 37.02 40.83 -20.07
CA LEU A 12 36.43 40.98 -18.73
C LEU A 12 34.89 41.02 -18.74
N ILE A 13 34.24 40.43 -19.76
CA ILE A 13 32.78 40.24 -19.84
C ILE A 13 32.47 38.86 -20.47
N ALA A 14 33.15 37.81 -20.01
CA ALA A 14 32.83 36.43 -20.40
C ALA A 14 33.17 35.41 -19.29
N THR A 15 33.34 35.85 -18.04
CA THR A 15 33.82 34.98 -16.95
C THR A 15 33.12 35.21 -15.62
N LEU A 16 31.94 35.83 -15.61
CA LEU A 16 31.20 36.03 -14.36
C LEU A 16 29.71 36.33 -14.65
N LEU A 17 29.04 35.38 -15.28
CA LEU A 17 27.59 35.18 -15.11
C LEU A 17 27.18 33.77 -15.53
N ALA A 18 28.00 32.76 -15.19
CA ALA A 18 27.44 31.50 -14.73
C ALA A 18 27.02 31.77 -13.28
N VAL A 19 26.03 32.66 -13.10
CA VAL A 19 25.16 32.55 -11.94
C VAL A 19 24.61 31.15 -12.10
N ALA A 20 24.94 30.26 -11.17
CA ALA A 20 24.12 29.09 -10.95
C ALA A 20 22.70 29.63 -10.93
N ILE A 21 21.98 29.43 -12.04
CA ILE A 21 20.55 29.38 -11.97
C ILE A 21 20.40 28.12 -11.15
N ASP A 22 20.44 28.27 -9.82
CA ASP A 22 19.96 27.24 -8.93
C ASP A 22 18.61 26.92 -9.53
N ASP A 23 18.47 25.69 -10.03
CA ASP A 23 17.23 25.15 -10.55
C ASP A 23 16.26 25.14 -9.36
N CYS A 24 15.76 26.32 -9.02
CA CYS A 24 14.68 26.50 -8.08
C CYS A 24 13.51 25.90 -8.83
N THR A 25 13.28 24.62 -8.57
CA THR A 25 12.08 23.89 -8.96
C THR A 25 10.93 24.82 -8.59
N ALA A 26 10.24 25.31 -9.63
CA ALA A 26 9.17 26.26 -9.41
C ALA A 26 8.07 25.52 -8.68
N ALA A 27 7.73 25.98 -7.47
CA ALA A 27 6.64 25.44 -6.68
C ALA A 27 5.39 25.15 -7.54
N THR A 28 4.75 24.02 -7.27
CA THR A 28 3.57 23.57 -7.99
C THR A 28 2.32 24.05 -7.27
N PHE A 29 1.48 24.78 -8.02
CA PHE A 29 0.20 25.28 -7.55
C PHE A 29 -0.93 24.78 -8.46
N PRO A 30 -2.17 24.68 -7.93
CA PRO A 30 -3.31 24.23 -8.70
C PRO A 30 -3.54 25.12 -9.93
N ARG A 31 -3.97 24.49 -11.02
CA ARG A 31 -4.42 25.18 -12.23
C ARG A 31 -5.94 25.10 -12.31
N GLN A 32 -6.59 26.07 -12.95
CA GLN A 32 -8.01 25.95 -13.23
C GLN A 32 -8.28 24.66 -14.01
N ASN A 33 -9.06 23.77 -13.39
CA ASN A 33 -9.47 22.49 -13.91
C ASN A 33 -10.94 22.28 -13.54
N LEU A 34 -11.68 21.50 -14.32
CA LEU A 34 -13.08 21.18 -14.09
C LEU A 34 -13.28 19.85 -13.35
N SER A 35 -12.19 19.13 -13.03
CA SER A 35 -12.23 17.88 -12.26
C SER A 35 -12.52 18.13 -10.79
N SER A 36 -13.42 17.37 -10.17
CA SER A 36 -13.71 17.51 -8.74
C SER A 36 -12.51 17.34 -7.82
N SER A 37 -11.44 16.69 -8.26
CA SER A 37 -10.23 16.41 -7.49
C SER A 37 -9.04 17.31 -7.82
N GLN A 38 -9.11 18.16 -8.84
CA GLN A 38 -7.98 19.00 -9.26
C GLN A 38 -8.42 20.44 -9.51
N GLY A 39 -7.63 21.39 -9.04
CA GLY A 39 -7.82 22.81 -9.27
C GLY A 39 -7.97 23.63 -7.99
N TYR A 40 -8.33 24.90 -8.18
CA TYR A 40 -8.56 25.85 -7.10
C TYR A 40 -10.06 26.04 -6.94
N TYR A 41 -10.57 25.70 -5.76
CA TYR A 41 -12.00 25.66 -5.48
C TYR A 41 -12.41 26.62 -4.38
N GLU A 42 -13.64 27.11 -4.52
CA GLU A 42 -14.33 27.94 -3.55
C GLU A 42 -15.37 27.12 -2.81
N GLY A 43 -15.36 27.23 -1.49
CA GLY A 43 -16.35 26.68 -0.58
C GLY A 43 -17.17 27.77 0.10
N LEU A 44 -18.34 27.35 0.59
CA LEU A 44 -19.19 28.12 1.47
C LEU A 44 -19.21 27.46 2.85
N TYR A 45 -18.80 28.17 3.90
CA TYR A 45 -18.89 27.70 5.28
C TYR A 45 -20.07 28.38 5.99
N MET A 46 -21.04 27.61 6.48
CA MET A 46 -22.26 28.10 7.10
C MET A 46 -22.29 27.65 8.56
N VAL A 47 -22.24 28.59 9.49
CA VAL A 47 -22.42 28.30 10.92
C VAL A 47 -23.91 28.35 11.23
N VAL A 48 -24.51 27.17 11.39
CA VAL A 48 -25.93 27.04 11.73
C VAL A 48 -26.08 27.11 13.24
N ARG A 49 -26.94 28.00 13.70
CA ARG A 49 -27.21 28.19 15.13
C ARG A 49 -28.67 28.57 15.36
N ASP A 50 -29.09 28.50 16.61
CA ASP A 50 -30.38 29.04 17.03
C ASP A 50 -30.46 30.56 16.80
N VAL A 51 -31.64 31.04 16.39
CA VAL A 51 -31.91 32.46 16.16
C VAL A 51 -31.72 33.31 17.41
N ASP A 52 -31.97 32.76 18.60
CA ASP A 52 -31.81 33.41 19.90
C ASP A 52 -30.36 33.27 20.44
N ALA A 53 -29.52 32.44 19.83
CA ALA A 53 -28.10 32.37 20.16
C ALA A 53 -27.34 33.64 19.74
N ALA A 54 -26.18 33.85 20.36
CA ALA A 54 -25.32 34.97 19.99
C ALA A 54 -24.87 34.84 18.52
N PRO A 55 -24.79 35.97 17.77
CA PRO A 55 -24.24 35.96 16.42
C PRO A 55 -22.82 35.39 16.34
N LEU A 56 -22.46 34.92 15.15
CA LEU A 56 -21.11 34.44 14.87
C LEU A 56 -20.07 35.50 15.24
N SER A 57 -19.15 35.14 16.14
CA SER A 57 -18.13 36.07 16.63
C SER A 57 -16.89 36.10 15.74
N ASP A 58 -16.18 37.23 15.71
CA ASP A 58 -14.89 37.37 15.01
C ASP A 58 -13.87 36.30 15.45
N THR A 59 -13.89 35.93 16.74
CA THR A 59 -13.04 34.86 17.27
C THR A 59 -13.33 33.51 16.60
N ARG A 60 -14.62 33.18 16.42
CA ARG A 60 -15.01 31.92 15.76
C ARG A 60 -14.70 31.95 14.26
N ILE A 61 -14.86 33.09 13.60
CA ILE A 61 -14.43 33.25 12.19
C ILE A 61 -12.94 32.97 12.07
N GLY A 62 -12.10 33.58 12.91
CA GLY A 62 -10.65 33.32 12.90
C GLY A 62 -10.27 31.87 13.22
N GLN A 63 -11.09 31.15 13.97
CA GLN A 63 -10.91 29.70 14.20
C GLN A 63 -11.24 28.88 12.95
N ILE A 64 -12.30 29.23 12.23
CA ILE A 64 -12.69 28.59 10.95
C ILE A 64 -11.61 28.84 9.89
N GLU A 65 -11.11 30.07 9.77
CA GLU A 65 -10.00 30.42 8.86
C GLU A 65 -8.71 29.66 9.22
N ALA A 66 -8.43 29.45 10.51
CA ALA A 66 -7.27 28.66 10.94
C ALA A 66 -7.42 27.18 10.60
N SER A 67 -8.63 26.61 10.75
CA SER A 67 -8.96 25.24 10.34
C SER A 67 -8.85 25.08 8.82
N GLU A 68 -9.35 26.06 8.06
CA GLU A 68 -9.23 26.11 6.61
C GLU A 68 -7.78 26.03 6.15
N ILE A 69 -6.87 26.79 6.77
CA ILE A 69 -5.43 26.74 6.43
C ILE A 69 -4.89 25.30 6.58
N LEU A 70 -5.24 24.60 7.65
CA LEU A 70 -4.78 23.22 7.87
C LEU A 70 -5.32 22.27 6.80
N THR A 71 -6.61 22.39 6.46
CA THR A 71 -7.22 21.64 5.36
C THR A 71 -6.51 21.93 4.04
N ARG A 72 -6.24 23.20 3.73
CA ARG A 72 -5.55 23.62 2.50
C ARG A 72 -4.14 23.04 2.40
N GLU A 73 -3.39 23.08 3.50
CA GLU A 73 -2.08 22.45 3.59
C GLU A 73 -2.17 20.93 3.37
N PHE A 74 -3.10 20.25 4.05
CA PHE A 74 -3.29 18.81 3.93
C PHE A 74 -3.58 18.39 2.47
N TYR A 75 -4.51 19.06 1.80
CA TYR A 75 -4.86 18.76 0.42
C TYR A 75 -3.79 19.16 -0.58
N ALA A 76 -3.09 20.28 -0.36
CA ALA A 76 -1.97 20.67 -1.21
C ALA A 76 -0.86 19.61 -1.15
N ALA A 77 -0.47 19.16 0.06
CA ALA A 77 0.51 18.09 0.22
C ALA A 77 0.03 16.78 -0.42
N SER A 78 -1.20 16.36 -0.15
CA SER A 78 -1.72 15.08 -0.64
C SER A 78 -1.87 15.03 -2.16
N SER A 79 -2.19 16.16 -2.78
CA SER A 79 -2.41 16.27 -4.23
C SER A 79 -1.17 16.60 -5.06
N GLY A 80 0.00 16.73 -4.43
CA GLY A 80 1.19 17.22 -5.15
C GLY A 80 1.03 18.66 -5.64
N GLY A 81 0.27 19.47 -4.91
CA GLY A 81 -0.06 20.87 -5.22
C GLY A 81 -1.02 21.04 -6.38
N THR A 82 -1.80 20.01 -6.74
CA THR A 82 -2.77 20.09 -7.85
C THR A 82 -4.18 20.43 -7.40
N PHE A 83 -4.46 20.42 -6.09
CA PHE A 83 -5.71 20.80 -5.49
C PHE A 83 -5.51 21.81 -4.34
N ASP A 84 -6.39 22.80 -4.27
CA ASP A 84 -6.54 23.72 -3.13
C ASP A 84 -8.01 24.13 -3.02
N PHE A 85 -8.46 24.36 -1.79
CA PHE A 85 -9.85 24.63 -1.45
C PHE A 85 -9.93 25.72 -0.39
N HIS A 86 -10.60 26.82 -0.68
CA HIS A 86 -10.72 27.93 0.27
C HIS A 86 -12.17 28.33 0.49
N TYR A 87 -12.48 28.84 1.69
CA TYR A 87 -13.82 29.34 1.98
C TYR A 87 -13.96 30.77 1.47
N ALA A 88 -14.66 30.95 0.34
CA ALA A 88 -14.96 32.26 -0.19
C ALA A 88 -15.84 33.08 0.79
N HIS A 89 -16.66 32.38 1.58
CA HIS A 89 -17.57 32.97 2.55
C HIS A 89 -17.69 32.11 3.80
N ILE A 90 -17.62 32.75 4.96
CA ILE A 90 -17.99 32.20 6.26
C ILE A 90 -19.22 32.97 6.75
N LEU A 91 -20.37 32.29 6.82
CA LEU A 91 -21.67 32.91 7.01
C LEU A 91 -22.30 32.51 8.34
N ASP A 92 -22.91 33.49 9.00
CA ASP A 92 -23.79 33.28 10.15
C ASP A 92 -25.20 32.94 9.66
N VAL A 93 -25.71 31.76 10.04
CA VAL A 93 -27.01 31.24 9.57
C VAL A 93 -27.91 30.92 10.77
N PRO A 94 -28.59 31.94 11.33
CA PRO A 94 -29.59 31.72 12.38
C PRO A 94 -30.83 31.02 11.82
N LEU A 95 -31.17 29.87 12.39
CA LEU A 95 -32.41 29.14 12.14
C LEU A 95 -33.25 29.05 13.41
N VAL A 96 -34.55 28.81 13.25
CA VAL A 96 -35.42 28.46 14.38
C VAL A 96 -35.25 26.98 14.64
N LEU A 97 -34.70 26.60 15.80
CA LEU A 97 -34.54 25.20 16.18
C LEU A 97 -35.80 24.67 16.88
N ASN A 98 -35.86 23.36 17.09
CA ASN A 98 -36.87 22.75 17.94
C ASN A 98 -36.68 23.18 19.40
N ASP A 99 -37.72 23.01 20.23
CA ASP A 99 -37.68 23.38 21.67
C ASP A 99 -36.54 22.68 22.45
N ASP A 100 -36.05 21.53 21.95
CA ASP A 100 -34.94 20.77 22.53
C ASP A 100 -33.56 21.15 21.96
N GLY A 101 -33.49 22.15 21.07
CA GLY A 101 -32.26 22.62 20.43
C GLY A 101 -31.81 21.77 19.23
N THR A 102 -32.58 20.76 18.83
CA THR A 102 -32.33 19.98 17.61
C THR A 102 -32.80 20.73 16.37
N ARG A 103 -32.36 20.29 15.20
CA ARG A 103 -32.68 20.93 13.92
C ARG A 103 -34.03 20.46 13.40
N ASP A 104 -34.68 21.26 12.56
CA ASP A 104 -35.90 20.83 11.90
C ASP A 104 -35.60 19.85 10.74
N GLY A 105 -36.64 19.30 10.11
CA GLY A 105 -36.46 18.23 9.11
C GLY A 105 -35.79 18.66 7.79
N ASP A 106 -35.76 19.96 7.46
CA ASP A 106 -35.15 20.49 6.22
C ASP A 106 -34.16 21.63 6.51
N TRP A 107 -33.45 21.55 7.63
CA TRP A 107 -32.54 22.60 8.09
C TRP A 107 -31.50 23.01 7.04
N ALA A 108 -31.05 22.09 6.18
CA ALA A 108 -30.09 22.38 5.11
C ALA A 108 -30.73 23.20 3.98
N GLY A 109 -31.99 22.90 3.63
CA GLY A 109 -32.78 23.68 2.68
C GLY A 109 -33.07 25.08 3.21
N ASP A 110 -33.38 25.19 4.50
CA ASP A 110 -33.62 26.44 5.20
C ASP A 110 -32.36 27.30 5.31
N ALA A 111 -31.21 26.70 5.66
CA ALA A 111 -29.92 27.38 5.67
C ALA A 111 -29.57 27.96 4.28
N GLN A 112 -29.72 27.17 3.20
CA GLN A 112 -29.48 27.67 1.84
C GLN A 112 -30.45 28.79 1.45
N SER A 113 -31.72 28.68 1.84
CA SER A 113 -32.73 29.71 1.58
C SER A 113 -32.47 31.00 2.35
N TYR A 114 -31.99 30.88 3.59
CA TYR A 114 -31.48 31.99 4.37
C TYR A 114 -30.32 32.68 3.66
N VAL A 115 -29.34 31.90 3.18
CA VAL A 115 -28.16 32.44 2.50
C VAL A 115 -28.52 33.21 1.23
N ARG A 116 -29.39 32.64 0.39
CA ARG A 116 -29.92 33.32 -0.81
C ARG A 116 -30.62 34.62 -0.48
N THR A 117 -31.48 34.60 0.55
CA THR A 117 -32.34 35.74 0.88
C THR A 117 -31.55 36.89 1.52
N HIS A 118 -30.61 36.58 2.40
CA HIS A 118 -29.94 37.59 3.24
C HIS A 118 -28.58 38.02 2.69
N TYR A 119 -27.84 37.12 2.03
CA TYR A 119 -26.54 37.44 1.46
C TYR A 119 -26.55 37.56 -0.07
N GLY A 120 -27.62 37.12 -0.75
CA GLY A 120 -27.71 37.17 -2.21
C GLY A 120 -26.73 36.20 -2.90
N ILE A 121 -26.29 35.17 -2.18
CA ILE A 121 -25.35 34.16 -2.63
C ILE A 121 -26.15 32.91 -3.02
N GLU A 122 -25.88 32.29 -4.17
CA GLU A 122 -26.44 30.97 -4.53
C GLU A 122 -25.47 29.88 -4.04
N PRO A 123 -25.83 29.12 -2.98
CA PRO A 123 -24.91 28.12 -2.42
C PRO A 123 -24.47 27.04 -3.42
N ASN A 124 -25.28 26.75 -4.43
CA ASN A 124 -24.94 25.73 -5.43
C ASN A 124 -23.90 26.17 -6.46
N ASP A 125 -23.49 27.43 -6.47
CA ASP A 125 -22.39 27.91 -7.31
C ASP A 125 -21.01 27.52 -6.73
N PHE A 126 -20.95 27.07 -5.47
CA PHE A 126 -19.72 26.69 -4.79
C PHE A 126 -19.39 25.20 -4.97
N HIS A 127 -18.09 24.90 -4.95
CA HIS A 127 -17.60 23.54 -5.05
C HIS A 127 -18.02 22.70 -3.84
N SER A 128 -18.01 23.28 -2.64
CA SER A 128 -18.46 22.64 -1.40
C SER A 128 -19.28 23.60 -0.53
N LYS A 129 -20.24 23.07 0.20
CA LYS A 129 -21.03 23.77 1.23
C LYS A 129 -20.86 23.02 2.54
N VAL A 130 -20.15 23.62 3.47
CA VAL A 130 -19.93 23.07 4.81
C VAL A 130 -20.95 23.69 5.75
N TYR A 131 -21.72 22.86 6.44
CA TYR A 131 -22.65 23.25 7.50
C TYR A 131 -22.01 22.88 8.85
N ASP A 132 -21.55 23.89 9.58
CA ASP A 132 -21.10 23.74 10.97
C ASP A 132 -22.33 23.76 11.88
N LEU A 133 -22.64 22.60 12.42
CA LEU A 133 -23.77 22.32 13.30
C LEU A 133 -23.31 22.14 14.74
N SER A 134 -22.05 22.47 15.07
CA SER A 134 -21.49 22.22 16.40
C SER A 134 -22.12 23.09 17.50
N ALA A 135 -22.97 24.05 17.13
CA ALA A 135 -23.75 24.90 18.02
C ALA A 135 -25.20 24.44 18.23
N THR A 136 -25.64 23.37 17.56
CA THR A 136 -26.98 22.76 17.74
C THR A 136 -26.88 21.47 18.56
N GLU A 137 -27.98 21.06 19.17
CA GLU A 137 -28.05 19.71 19.75
C GLU A 137 -28.05 18.68 18.60
N PRO A 138 -27.27 17.57 18.69
CA PRO A 138 -27.35 16.49 17.72
C PRO A 138 -28.76 15.88 17.66
N ASP A 139 -29.19 15.42 16.49
CA ASP A 139 -30.48 14.75 16.40
C ASP A 139 -30.42 13.41 17.18
N PRO A 140 -31.52 12.94 17.82
CA PRO A 140 -31.48 11.74 18.66
C PRO A 140 -30.96 10.47 17.99
N ASP A 141 -31.11 10.37 16.66
CA ASP A 141 -30.65 9.24 15.84
C ASP A 141 -29.37 9.56 15.04
N GLN A 142 -28.69 10.67 15.34
CA GLN A 142 -27.46 11.06 14.69
C GLN A 142 -26.29 10.18 15.17
N GLY A 143 -25.87 9.26 14.31
CA GLY A 143 -24.71 8.39 14.54
C GLY A 143 -23.39 8.90 13.97
N TRP A 144 -23.32 10.15 13.52
CA TRP A 144 -22.20 10.68 12.74
C TRP A 144 -21.62 11.97 13.33
N SER A 145 -20.30 12.11 13.25
CA SER A 145 -19.55 13.33 13.56
C SER A 145 -19.48 14.28 12.36
N GLY A 146 -19.48 13.73 11.14
CA GLY A 146 -19.66 14.43 9.88
C GLY A 146 -20.45 13.58 8.88
N ILE A 147 -21.01 14.21 7.85
CA ILE A 147 -21.62 13.49 6.73
C ILE A 147 -21.53 14.31 5.45
N ALA A 148 -21.10 13.68 4.37
CA ALA A 148 -21.05 14.25 3.03
C ALA A 148 -22.19 13.72 2.15
N TRP A 149 -22.84 14.62 1.40
CA TRP A 149 -23.79 14.27 0.35
C TRP A 149 -23.72 15.26 -0.82
N GLY A 150 -23.39 14.77 -2.02
CA GLY A 150 -23.24 15.61 -3.20
C GLY A 150 -22.11 16.64 -3.06
N ASN A 151 -22.46 17.92 -2.95
CA ASN A 151 -21.53 19.02 -2.68
C ASN A 151 -21.75 19.67 -1.30
N SER A 152 -22.37 18.92 -0.38
CA SER A 152 -22.73 19.36 0.96
C SER A 152 -22.03 18.50 1.99
N THR A 153 -21.58 19.11 3.07
CA THR A 153 -20.93 18.46 4.21
C THR A 153 -21.53 19.03 5.48
N ALA A 154 -22.03 18.20 6.38
CA ALA A 154 -22.41 18.62 7.72
C ALA A 154 -21.34 18.19 8.73
N LEU A 155 -21.05 19.07 9.68
CA LEU A 155 -20.09 18.85 10.75
C LEU A 155 -20.80 19.06 12.08
N GLN A 156 -20.81 18.04 12.93
CA GLN A 156 -21.33 18.17 14.30
C GLN A 156 -20.22 18.51 15.30
N GLU A 157 -19.01 18.05 15.01
CA GLU A 157 -17.86 18.23 15.90
C GLU A 157 -17.33 19.66 15.83
N ASP A 158 -16.83 20.15 16.96
CA ASP A 158 -16.16 21.44 17.01
C ASP A 158 -14.84 21.36 16.23
N ILE A 159 -14.76 22.10 15.13
CA ILE A 159 -13.56 22.20 14.27
C ILE A 159 -12.29 22.67 15.00
N THR A 160 -12.42 23.28 16.18
CA THR A 160 -11.26 23.68 16.99
C THR A 160 -10.64 22.50 17.74
N SER A 161 -11.35 21.38 17.81
CA SER A 161 -10.82 20.14 18.35
C SER A 161 -9.98 19.40 17.30
N ASN A 162 -9.03 18.59 17.77
CA ASN A 162 -8.26 17.74 16.87
C ASN A 162 -9.14 16.79 16.06
N TRP A 163 -10.25 16.33 16.63
CA TRP A 163 -11.19 15.42 15.97
C TRP A 163 -12.00 16.15 14.90
N GLY A 164 -12.58 17.31 15.22
CA GLY A 164 -13.34 18.11 14.27
C GLY A 164 -12.55 18.51 13.04
N GLN A 165 -11.25 18.83 13.18
CA GLN A 165 -10.38 19.07 12.02
C GLN A 165 -10.27 17.84 11.11
N ILE A 166 -10.09 16.64 11.67
CA ILE A 166 -9.97 15.43 10.85
C ILE A 166 -11.30 15.11 10.16
N VAL A 167 -12.44 15.34 10.83
CA VAL A 167 -13.76 15.19 10.21
C VAL A 167 -13.91 16.14 9.03
N VAL A 168 -13.49 17.42 9.14
CA VAL A 168 -13.49 18.35 7.99
C VAL A 168 -12.71 17.77 6.80
N ASP A 169 -11.49 17.31 7.06
CA ASP A 169 -10.60 16.79 6.01
C ASP A 169 -11.17 15.50 5.38
N HIS A 170 -11.77 14.61 6.19
CA HIS A 170 -12.43 13.38 5.77
C HIS A 170 -13.66 13.64 4.90
N GLU A 171 -14.58 14.50 5.34
CA GLU A 171 -15.81 14.77 4.60
C GLU A 171 -15.55 15.50 3.28
N LEU A 172 -14.51 16.35 3.24
CA LEU A 172 -14.03 16.92 1.99
C LEU A 172 -13.35 15.86 1.10
N GLY A 173 -12.89 14.75 1.67
CA GLY A 173 -12.27 13.64 0.94
C GLY A 173 -13.29 12.96 0.02
N HIS A 174 -14.52 12.78 0.52
CA HIS A 174 -15.65 12.37 -0.32
C HIS A 174 -15.92 13.35 -1.45
N ARG A 175 -15.67 14.65 -1.24
CA ARG A 175 -15.92 15.66 -2.27
C ARG A 175 -14.94 15.55 -3.44
N VAL A 176 -13.70 15.14 -3.18
CA VAL A 176 -12.70 14.86 -4.22
C VAL A 176 -12.80 13.43 -4.78
N GLY A 177 -13.82 12.66 -4.37
CA GLY A 177 -14.15 11.35 -4.94
C GLY A 177 -13.57 10.15 -4.17
N SER A 178 -13.03 10.35 -2.97
CA SER A 178 -12.53 9.25 -2.14
C SER A 178 -13.69 8.51 -1.46
N PRO A 179 -13.78 7.17 -1.59
CA PRO A 179 -14.63 6.38 -0.72
C PRO A 179 -14.04 6.31 0.70
N HIS A 180 -14.74 5.67 1.64
CA HIS A 180 -14.08 5.23 2.87
C HIS A 180 -12.98 4.22 2.52
N SER A 181 -11.96 4.14 3.37
CA SER A 181 -10.89 3.17 3.26
C SER A 181 -10.91 2.21 4.43
N GLY A 182 -11.17 0.95 4.10
CA GLY A 182 -11.35 -0.09 5.10
C GLY A 182 -10.07 -0.83 5.45
N ALA A 183 -10.21 -1.84 6.30
CA ALA A 183 -9.21 -2.88 6.43
C ALA A 183 -9.89 -4.25 6.48
N TRP A 184 -9.22 -5.23 5.89
CA TRP A 184 -9.56 -6.64 5.99
C TRP A 184 -8.87 -7.23 7.22
N ARG A 185 -9.66 -7.75 8.16
CA ARG A 185 -9.17 -8.09 9.49
C ARG A 185 -9.60 -9.50 9.90
N ALA A 186 -8.63 -10.36 10.17
CA ALA A 186 -8.84 -11.70 10.72
C ALA A 186 -9.23 -11.62 12.22
N ARG A 187 -10.43 -11.09 12.49
CA ARG A 187 -10.93 -10.89 13.85
C ARG A 187 -11.68 -12.13 14.32
N ASN A 188 -11.19 -12.74 15.40
CA ASN A 188 -11.89 -13.83 16.09
C ASN A 188 -12.59 -13.28 17.34
N ASP A 189 -13.88 -12.98 17.24
CA ASP A 189 -14.72 -12.47 18.32
C ASP A 189 -16.13 -13.09 18.32
N ASN A 190 -17.07 -12.52 19.08
CA ASN A 190 -18.44 -13.07 19.15
C ASN A 190 -19.23 -12.97 17.84
N ASN A 191 -18.78 -12.12 16.91
CA ASN A 191 -19.46 -11.81 15.66
C ASN A 191 -18.75 -12.42 14.45
N PHE A 192 -17.44 -12.67 14.54
CA PHE A 192 -16.60 -13.15 13.45
C PHE A 192 -15.71 -14.31 13.91
N THR A 193 -15.70 -15.40 13.15
CA THR A 193 -14.74 -16.50 13.31
C THR A 193 -14.06 -16.72 11.95
N PRO A 194 -12.76 -16.40 11.83
CA PRO A 194 -12.02 -16.62 10.59
C PRO A 194 -11.66 -18.11 10.44
N TYR A 195 -11.64 -18.60 9.21
CA TYR A 195 -11.31 -19.98 8.87
C TYR A 195 -10.26 -20.07 7.77
N VAL A 196 -9.51 -21.16 7.76
CA VAL A 196 -8.65 -21.58 6.65
C VAL A 196 -9.06 -22.98 6.21
N TYR A 197 -8.80 -23.34 4.95
CA TYR A 197 -9.08 -24.68 4.46
C TYR A 197 -7.82 -25.55 4.52
N ASP A 198 -7.86 -26.60 5.34
CA ASP A 198 -6.82 -27.62 5.39
C ASP A 198 -7.07 -28.62 4.24
N TYR A 199 -6.27 -28.53 3.18
CA TYR A 199 -6.38 -29.38 2.00
C TYR A 199 -5.99 -30.84 2.28
N ASP A 200 -5.11 -31.10 3.26
CA ASP A 200 -4.71 -32.46 3.61
C ASP A 200 -5.81 -33.17 4.43
N ALA A 201 -6.46 -32.42 5.32
CA ALA A 201 -7.58 -32.92 6.11
C ALA A 201 -8.95 -32.77 5.42
N GLU A 202 -9.00 -32.12 4.25
CA GLU A 202 -10.19 -31.79 3.47
C GLU A 202 -11.29 -31.08 4.31
N THR A 203 -10.89 -30.21 5.24
CA THR A 203 -11.82 -29.54 6.17
C THR A 203 -11.44 -28.09 6.41
N TYR A 204 -12.44 -27.27 6.71
CA TYR A 204 -12.21 -25.95 7.29
C TYR A 204 -11.75 -26.10 8.75
N VAL A 205 -10.76 -25.30 9.12
CA VAL A 205 -10.25 -25.16 10.49
C VAL A 205 -10.26 -23.68 10.87
N GLU A 206 -10.42 -23.39 12.16
CA GLU A 206 -10.40 -22.03 12.67
C GLU A 206 -9.00 -21.42 12.48
N TYR A 207 -8.95 -20.21 11.95
CA TYR A 207 -7.70 -19.49 11.72
C TYR A 207 -7.02 -19.16 13.05
N SER A 208 -5.70 -19.37 13.10
CA SER A 208 -4.85 -19.00 14.23
C SER A 208 -3.63 -18.24 13.71
N ALA A 209 -3.42 -17.01 14.18
CA ALA A 209 -2.27 -16.20 13.78
C ALA A 209 -0.92 -16.90 14.07
N ASP A 210 -0.85 -17.78 15.07
CA ASP A 210 0.37 -18.52 15.41
C ASP A 210 0.73 -19.59 14.37
N THR A 211 -0.26 -20.12 13.64
CA THR A 211 -0.11 -21.27 12.73
C THR A 211 -0.34 -20.90 11.28
N ASP A 212 -1.21 -19.92 11.04
CA ASP A 212 -1.78 -19.57 9.74
C ASP A 212 -1.46 -18.12 9.36
N SER A 213 -0.53 -17.44 10.04
CA SER A 213 -0.12 -16.05 9.75
C SER A 213 0.34 -15.80 8.32
N ALA A 214 0.72 -16.86 7.60
CA ALA A 214 1.00 -16.80 6.18
C ALA A 214 -0.27 -16.68 5.30
N GLN A 215 -1.47 -16.62 5.85
CA GLN A 215 -2.72 -16.40 5.11
C GLN A 215 -3.39 -15.10 5.58
N ALA A 216 -3.09 -13.99 4.90
CA ALA A 216 -3.58 -12.66 5.28
C ALA A 216 -5.11 -12.52 5.13
N MET A 217 -5.74 -13.31 4.26
CA MET A 217 -7.19 -13.31 4.07
C MET A 217 -7.83 -14.69 4.32
N PRO A 218 -8.11 -15.05 5.58
CA PRO A 218 -8.94 -16.21 5.89
C PRO A 218 -10.41 -16.02 5.43
N TYR A 219 -11.16 -17.11 5.34
CA TYR A 219 -12.61 -17.06 5.13
C TYR A 219 -13.32 -16.50 6.36
N GLY A 220 -14.35 -15.69 6.17
CA GLY A 220 -15.03 -15.04 7.30
C GLY A 220 -14.28 -13.80 7.82
N ILE A 221 -13.39 -13.26 6.98
CA ILE A 221 -12.69 -12.02 7.26
C ILE A 221 -13.69 -10.86 7.42
N ASN A 222 -13.43 -10.01 8.42
CA ASN A 222 -14.22 -8.82 8.65
C ASN A 222 -13.71 -7.68 7.79
N TYR A 223 -14.61 -7.06 7.03
CA TYR A 223 -14.38 -5.76 6.40
C TYR A 223 -14.73 -4.65 7.39
N ASP A 224 -13.72 -4.01 7.97
CA ASP A 224 -13.88 -2.83 8.82
C ASP A 224 -13.81 -1.59 7.91
N GLU A 225 -14.96 -1.00 7.55
CA GLU A 225 -15.08 0.11 6.58
C GLU A 225 -14.19 1.32 6.91
N TYR A 226 -13.91 1.55 8.19
CA TYR A 226 -13.03 2.62 8.67
C TYR A 226 -11.76 2.03 9.30
N GLY A 227 -11.35 0.84 8.85
CA GLY A 227 -10.31 0.03 9.47
C GLY A 227 -8.89 0.41 9.11
N ASP A 228 -8.68 1.30 8.12
CA ASP A 228 -7.34 1.76 7.73
C ASP A 228 -6.84 2.89 8.66
N PRO A 229 -5.83 2.63 9.52
CA PRO A 229 -5.28 3.64 10.43
C PRO A 229 -4.34 4.65 9.74
N TYR A 230 -4.03 4.44 8.46
CA TYR A 230 -3.08 5.24 7.71
C TYR A 230 -3.71 6.35 6.91
N THR A 231 -4.98 6.25 6.54
CA THR A 231 -5.64 7.26 5.70
C THR A 231 -6.66 8.08 6.46
N VAL A 232 -6.86 9.32 6.02
CA VAL A 232 -7.94 10.19 6.49
C VAL A 232 -9.31 9.55 6.24
N MET A 233 -9.43 8.76 5.17
CA MET A 233 -10.67 8.09 4.77
C MET A 233 -10.98 6.81 5.54
N GLY A 234 -10.05 6.34 6.38
CA GLY A 234 -10.20 5.12 7.16
C GLY A 234 -10.59 5.46 8.59
N ASN A 235 -9.75 5.15 9.56
CA ASN A 235 -10.04 5.35 10.97
C ASN A 235 -9.98 6.82 11.43
N ILE A 236 -10.36 7.75 10.53
CA ILE A 236 -10.37 9.21 10.74
C ILE A 236 -9.04 9.61 11.37
N SER A 237 -7.96 9.25 10.66
CA SER A 237 -6.57 9.55 11.04
C SER A 237 -6.10 10.84 10.38
N ARG A 238 -4.91 11.32 10.74
CA ARG A 238 -4.25 12.45 10.05
C ARG A 238 -3.39 12.02 8.86
N GLY A 239 -3.38 10.74 8.52
CA GLY A 239 -2.57 10.29 7.41
C GLY A 239 -3.21 10.64 6.07
N GLN A 240 -2.41 10.65 5.02
CA GLN A 240 -2.86 11.03 3.68
C GLN A 240 -3.69 9.93 3.02
N PHE A 241 -4.38 10.29 1.94
CA PHE A 241 -5.01 9.35 1.01
C PHE A 241 -4.01 8.29 0.53
N SER A 242 -4.50 7.08 0.33
CA SER A 242 -3.72 5.96 -0.22
C SER A 242 -3.27 6.22 -1.66
N VAL A 243 -2.21 5.56 -2.08
CA VAL A 243 -1.74 5.54 -3.48
C VAL A 243 -2.86 5.16 -4.43
N ARG A 244 -3.67 4.17 -4.04
CA ARG A 244 -4.80 3.73 -4.84
C ARG A 244 -5.79 4.86 -5.07
N GLU A 245 -6.28 5.52 -4.02
CA GLU A 245 -7.25 6.62 -4.16
C GLU A 245 -6.66 7.75 -5.02
N LYS A 246 -5.39 8.09 -4.80
CA LYS A 246 -4.66 9.09 -5.58
C LYS A 246 -4.58 8.72 -7.07
N LEU A 247 -4.40 7.44 -7.39
CA LEU A 247 -4.34 6.91 -8.75
C LEU A 247 -5.73 6.81 -9.41
N THR A 248 -6.70 6.17 -8.75
CA THR A 248 -7.95 5.74 -9.39
C THR A 248 -9.11 6.73 -9.26
N ASN A 249 -9.12 7.52 -8.18
CA ASN A 249 -10.24 8.41 -7.87
C ASN A 249 -9.92 9.86 -8.15
N MET A 250 -8.67 10.27 -7.95
CA MET A 250 -8.28 11.68 -7.91
C MET A 250 -7.39 12.13 -9.06
N ASP A 251 -6.79 11.20 -9.82
CA ASP A 251 -5.79 11.48 -10.85
C ASP A 251 -4.59 12.30 -10.32
N TRP A 252 -4.23 12.16 -9.05
CA TRP A 252 -3.08 12.84 -8.44
C TRP A 252 -1.76 12.09 -8.69
N LEU A 253 -1.85 10.79 -8.94
CA LEU A 253 -0.76 9.95 -9.42
C LEU A 253 -1.13 9.35 -10.77
N SER A 254 -0.12 9.06 -11.59
CA SER A 254 -0.28 8.43 -12.91
C SER A 254 0.04 6.94 -12.88
N SER A 255 -0.39 6.22 -13.93
CA SER A 255 -0.03 4.81 -14.13
C SER A 255 1.47 4.57 -14.29
N GLU A 256 2.24 5.58 -14.72
CA GLU A 256 3.70 5.51 -14.81
C GLU A 256 4.36 5.57 -13.42
N GLN A 257 3.71 6.25 -12.48
CA GLN A 257 4.15 6.38 -11.09
C GLN A 257 3.66 5.23 -10.20
N VAL A 258 2.63 4.51 -10.65
CA VAL A 258 2.07 3.33 -9.98
C VAL A 258 1.83 2.24 -11.05
N PRO A 259 2.89 1.69 -11.65
CA PRO A 259 2.75 0.76 -12.76
C PRO A 259 2.20 -0.59 -12.30
N ASP A 260 1.58 -1.26 -13.26
CA ASP A 260 1.09 -2.63 -13.12
C ASP A 260 2.26 -3.63 -13.26
N LEU A 261 2.46 -4.47 -12.25
CA LEU A 261 3.49 -5.52 -12.22
C LEU A 261 3.36 -6.49 -13.38
N ASP A 262 2.14 -6.74 -13.86
CA ASP A 262 1.90 -7.58 -15.04
C ASP A 262 2.53 -7.00 -16.31
N GLN A 263 2.95 -5.73 -16.28
CA GLN A 263 3.60 -5.02 -17.37
C GLN A 263 5.11 -4.81 -17.15
N VAL A 264 5.57 -4.71 -15.89
CA VAL A 264 6.98 -4.43 -15.57
C VAL A 264 7.78 -5.68 -15.18
N GLY A 265 7.13 -6.73 -14.65
CA GLY A 265 7.71 -8.04 -14.36
C GLY A 265 8.66 -8.07 -13.15
N ASP A 266 9.58 -9.04 -13.16
CA ASP A 266 10.57 -9.22 -12.09
C ASP A 266 11.56 -8.06 -11.97
N GLY A 267 11.99 -7.77 -10.74
CA GLY A 267 13.02 -6.76 -10.53
C GLY A 267 13.19 -6.31 -9.09
N VAL A 268 14.02 -5.28 -8.93
CA VAL A 268 14.11 -4.52 -7.67
C VAL A 268 13.54 -3.13 -7.94
N TYR A 269 12.50 -2.80 -7.21
CA TYR A 269 11.74 -1.56 -7.32
C TYR A 269 12.05 -0.68 -6.11
N ARG A 270 12.27 0.60 -6.39
CA ARG A 270 12.34 1.62 -5.35
C ARG A 270 11.02 2.37 -5.30
N ILE A 271 10.29 2.25 -4.21
CA ILE A 271 8.98 2.87 -3.99
C ILE A 271 9.16 4.00 -2.98
N TYR A 272 8.85 5.22 -3.38
CA TYR A 272 8.96 6.42 -2.55
C TYR A 272 7.70 6.66 -1.74
N ALA A 273 7.87 7.19 -0.53
CA ALA A 273 6.75 7.67 0.27
C ALA A 273 6.06 8.83 -0.45
N HIS A 274 4.73 8.81 -0.45
CA HIS A 274 3.92 9.85 -1.11
C HIS A 274 3.39 10.91 -0.13
N ASP A 275 3.77 10.85 1.14
CA ASP A 275 3.19 11.63 2.23
C ASP A 275 4.16 12.63 2.90
N GLU A 276 5.26 12.96 2.21
CA GLU A 276 6.32 13.85 2.71
C GLU A 276 6.38 15.23 2.03
N LEU A 277 5.46 15.52 1.10
CA LEU A 277 5.53 16.76 0.32
C LEU A 277 5.38 18.00 1.20
N GLN A 278 6.30 18.96 1.01
CA GLN A 278 6.30 20.22 1.74
C GLN A 278 5.37 21.23 1.08
N THR A 279 4.44 21.76 1.88
CA THR A 279 3.47 22.75 1.42
C THR A 279 4.11 24.12 1.29
N THR A 280 3.58 24.93 0.39
CA THR A 280 4.01 26.32 0.21
C THR A 280 2.82 27.22 -0.12
N TYR A 281 2.87 28.46 0.34
CA TYR A 281 1.79 29.43 0.19
C TYR A 281 2.18 30.56 -0.77
N ASN A 282 1.32 30.84 -1.74
CA ASN A 282 1.46 31.96 -2.66
C ASN A 282 0.56 33.12 -2.24
N PRO A 283 1.07 34.15 -1.54
CA PRO A 283 0.24 35.26 -1.04
C PRO A 283 -0.31 36.16 -2.14
N ARG A 284 0.22 36.09 -3.37
CA ARG A 284 -0.31 36.89 -4.49
C ARG A 284 -1.58 36.29 -5.07
N LEU A 285 -1.66 34.96 -5.07
CA LEU A 285 -2.79 34.23 -5.63
C LEU A 285 -3.73 33.70 -4.55
N ASP A 286 -3.33 33.81 -3.28
CA ASP A 286 -3.99 33.16 -2.15
C ASP A 286 -4.23 31.68 -2.42
N MET A 287 -3.15 30.96 -2.72
CA MET A 287 -3.19 29.53 -3.02
C MET A 287 -2.13 28.76 -2.25
N TYR A 288 -2.49 27.58 -1.77
CA TYR A 288 -1.54 26.57 -1.30
C TYR A 288 -1.14 25.65 -2.44
N GLY A 289 0.09 25.17 -2.37
CA GLY A 289 0.70 24.23 -3.29
C GLY A 289 1.81 23.46 -2.59
N VAL A 290 2.75 22.92 -3.35
CA VAL A 290 3.93 22.23 -2.82
C VAL A 290 5.22 22.78 -3.43
N GLU A 291 6.31 22.74 -2.67
CA GLU A 291 7.64 23.14 -3.17
C GLU A 291 8.05 22.24 -4.34
N GLU A 292 7.87 20.92 -4.18
CA GLU A 292 8.11 19.91 -5.21
C GLU A 292 6.90 18.99 -5.32
N THR A 293 6.44 18.74 -6.55
CA THR A 293 5.34 17.81 -6.82
C THR A 293 5.86 16.38 -6.92
N TYR A 294 4.96 15.42 -7.06
CA TYR A 294 5.34 14.04 -7.33
C TYR A 294 6.20 13.95 -8.58
N ALA A 295 7.42 13.42 -8.43
CA ALA A 295 8.34 13.28 -9.53
C ALA A 295 7.78 12.25 -10.53
N SER A 296 7.66 12.65 -11.80
CA SER A 296 6.99 11.85 -12.83
C SER A 296 7.75 10.59 -13.24
N ASP A 297 9.03 10.49 -12.88
CA ASP A 297 9.93 9.37 -13.17
C ASP A 297 10.20 8.48 -11.94
N LYS A 298 9.43 8.66 -10.87
CA LYS A 298 9.54 7.92 -9.61
C LYS A 298 8.30 7.06 -9.38
N LEU A 299 8.51 5.95 -8.66
CA LEU A 299 7.42 5.05 -8.28
C LEU A 299 6.94 5.42 -6.87
N TYR A 300 5.64 5.56 -6.71
CA TYR A 300 4.98 5.78 -5.42
C TYR A 300 4.18 4.57 -4.96
N GLY A 301 3.99 3.59 -5.85
CA GLY A 301 3.45 2.28 -5.54
C GLY A 301 3.56 1.34 -6.73
N LEU A 302 2.96 0.17 -6.60
CA LEU A 302 2.80 -0.81 -7.67
C LEU A 302 1.38 -1.36 -7.60
N THR A 303 0.85 -1.83 -8.72
CA THR A 303 -0.41 -2.60 -8.72
C THR A 303 -0.21 -3.96 -9.36
N PHE A 304 -1.09 -4.91 -9.08
CA PHE A 304 -1.24 -6.12 -9.88
C PHE A 304 -2.66 -6.66 -9.77
N THR A 305 -3.05 -7.50 -10.73
CA THR A 305 -4.34 -8.17 -10.71
C THR A 305 -4.20 -9.57 -10.12
N GLN A 306 -5.02 -9.87 -9.12
CA GLN A 306 -5.10 -11.20 -8.53
C GLN A 306 -6.39 -11.89 -8.96
N GLU A 307 -6.24 -12.96 -9.73
CA GLU A 307 -7.34 -13.89 -10.00
C GLU A 307 -7.62 -14.75 -8.76
N GLY A 308 -8.90 -14.99 -8.51
CA GLY A 308 -9.33 -15.73 -7.34
C GLY A 308 -10.78 -16.18 -7.42
N GLU A 309 -11.37 -16.50 -6.28
CA GLU A 309 -12.78 -16.81 -6.14
C GLU A 309 -13.39 -16.20 -4.88
N GLU A 310 -14.66 -15.84 -4.96
CA GLU A 310 -15.45 -15.29 -3.84
C GLU A 310 -16.61 -16.24 -3.55
N PHE A 311 -16.85 -16.55 -2.26
CA PHE A 311 -17.98 -17.39 -1.87
C PHE A 311 -19.32 -16.64 -2.01
N ASN A 312 -20.12 -17.04 -2.99
CA ASN A 312 -21.45 -16.46 -3.20
C ASN A 312 -22.51 -17.20 -2.38
N ARG A 313 -22.93 -16.61 -1.26
CA ARG A 313 -23.96 -17.16 -0.36
C ARG A 313 -25.27 -17.53 -1.03
N ASN A 314 -25.73 -16.72 -1.99
CA ASN A 314 -26.98 -16.99 -2.69
C ASN A 314 -26.90 -18.25 -3.57
N ARG A 315 -25.70 -18.63 -4.00
CA ARG A 315 -25.44 -19.82 -4.80
C ARG A 315 -24.93 -20.99 -3.97
N GLY A 316 -24.41 -20.75 -2.77
CA GLY A 316 -23.71 -21.75 -1.97
C GLY A 316 -22.48 -22.29 -2.70
N ALA A 317 -21.78 -21.44 -3.45
CA ALA A 317 -20.65 -21.83 -4.27
C ALA A 317 -19.66 -20.67 -4.47
N PHE A 318 -18.39 -21.02 -4.65
CA PHE A 318 -17.36 -20.08 -5.09
C PHE A 318 -17.61 -19.64 -6.54
N THR A 319 -17.35 -18.36 -6.80
CA THR A 319 -17.42 -17.76 -8.14
C THR A 319 -16.13 -17.01 -8.42
N SER A 320 -15.58 -17.17 -9.63
CA SER A 320 -14.36 -16.47 -10.02
C SER A 320 -14.50 -14.97 -9.84
N THR A 321 -13.46 -14.36 -9.31
CA THR A 321 -13.31 -12.91 -9.12
C THR A 321 -11.90 -12.48 -9.52
N SER A 322 -11.72 -11.19 -9.72
CA SER A 322 -10.45 -10.57 -10.06
C SER A 322 -10.38 -9.27 -9.27
N ASN A 323 -9.31 -9.13 -8.48
CA ASN A 323 -9.16 -8.00 -7.55
C ASN A 323 -7.84 -7.29 -7.84
N THR A 324 -7.80 -5.97 -7.64
CA THR A 324 -6.58 -5.20 -7.82
C THR A 324 -5.90 -5.01 -6.47
N ILE A 325 -4.66 -5.47 -6.37
CA ILE A 325 -3.80 -5.21 -5.22
C ILE A 325 -2.95 -3.98 -5.50
N THR A 326 -2.84 -3.07 -4.53
CA THR A 326 -1.93 -1.91 -4.58
C THR A 326 -0.90 -2.03 -3.46
N LEU A 327 0.37 -1.88 -3.80
CA LEU A 327 1.49 -1.87 -2.86
C LEU A 327 1.90 -0.42 -2.62
N GLU A 328 2.08 -0.07 -1.35
CA GLU A 328 2.32 1.30 -0.92
C GLU A 328 3.37 1.38 0.17
N TYR A 329 4.19 2.43 0.13
CA TYR A 329 5.10 2.78 1.22
C TYR A 329 4.74 4.15 1.78
N ARG A 330 4.80 4.28 3.11
CA ARG A 330 4.54 5.52 3.83
C ARG A 330 5.73 5.92 4.68
N SER A 331 5.92 7.22 4.83
CA SER A 331 7.00 7.72 5.67
C SER A 331 6.88 7.24 7.11
N GLY A 332 7.97 6.69 7.63
CA GLY A 332 8.06 6.24 9.01
C GLY A 332 7.39 4.90 9.32
N THR A 333 6.92 4.14 8.31
CA THR A 333 6.62 2.71 8.48
C THR A 333 7.89 1.88 8.30
N ASP A 334 7.89 0.67 8.88
CA ASP A 334 9.03 -0.24 8.85
C ASP A 334 8.95 -1.25 7.68
N GLY A 335 7.94 -1.10 6.82
CA GLY A 335 7.59 -2.06 5.79
C GLY A 335 6.62 -1.53 4.74
N LEU A 336 6.16 -2.46 3.90
CA LEU A 336 5.28 -2.23 2.76
C LEU A 336 3.82 -2.58 3.07
N LEU A 337 2.89 -1.69 2.73
CA LEU A 337 1.46 -1.89 2.90
C LEU A 337 0.85 -2.54 1.64
N PHE A 338 -0.15 -3.38 1.84
CA PHE A 338 -0.90 -4.05 0.77
C PHE A 338 -2.37 -3.66 0.86
N TYR A 339 -2.92 -3.13 -0.22
CA TYR A 339 -4.33 -2.78 -0.33
C TYR A 339 -5.03 -3.75 -1.27
N PHE A 340 -6.03 -4.46 -0.76
CA PHE A 340 -6.96 -5.27 -1.53
C PHE A 340 -8.18 -4.43 -1.86
N ASP A 341 -8.27 -4.03 -3.12
CA ASP A 341 -9.12 -2.92 -3.53
C ASP A 341 -8.93 -1.69 -2.63
N ASN A 342 -9.98 -1.17 -2.00
CA ASN A 342 -9.92 0.05 -1.20
C ASN A 342 -9.58 -0.20 0.27
N ALA A 343 -9.16 -1.41 0.64
CA ALA A 343 -8.93 -1.77 2.03
C ALA A 343 -7.56 -2.38 2.28
N LEU A 344 -6.96 -1.95 3.38
CA LEU A 344 -5.68 -2.43 3.86
C LEU A 344 -5.78 -3.91 4.25
N LEU A 345 -4.86 -4.73 3.77
CA LEU A 345 -4.64 -6.09 4.24
C LEU A 345 -3.74 -6.07 5.47
N ASP A 346 -4.12 -6.82 6.49
CA ASP A 346 -3.29 -7.04 7.67
C ASP A 346 -2.31 -8.20 7.40
N VAL A 347 -1.10 -7.88 6.95
CA VAL A 347 -0.06 -8.88 6.67
C VAL A 347 0.87 -9.12 7.86
N ASN A 348 0.68 -8.41 8.97
CA ASN A 348 1.41 -8.59 10.21
C ASN A 348 0.44 -8.65 11.41
N PRO A 349 -0.06 -9.84 11.78
CA PRO A 349 -1.05 -9.96 12.84
C PRO A 349 -0.49 -9.69 14.25
N GLU A 350 0.80 -9.40 14.43
CA GLU A 350 1.44 -9.20 15.74
C GLU A 350 0.78 -8.07 16.56
N GLY A 351 0.34 -6.99 15.92
CA GLY A 351 -0.31 -5.88 16.62
C GLY A 351 -1.79 -6.13 16.98
N GLY A 352 -2.31 -7.32 16.66
CA GLY A 352 -3.59 -7.83 17.14
C GLY A 352 -4.83 -7.17 16.53
N THR A 353 -5.95 -7.22 17.27
CA THR A 353 -7.28 -6.81 16.78
C THR A 353 -7.65 -5.35 17.11
N ASP A 354 -6.68 -4.45 17.34
CA ASP A 354 -6.96 -3.02 17.41
C ASP A 354 -7.11 -2.44 15.99
N ARG A 355 -8.19 -1.69 15.77
CA ARG A 355 -8.40 -0.98 14.49
C ARG A 355 -7.36 0.12 14.24
N ASN A 356 -6.79 0.67 15.30
CA ASN A 356 -5.73 1.68 15.26
C ASN A 356 -4.33 1.06 15.12
N ASN A 357 -4.20 -0.26 15.15
CA ASN A 357 -2.91 -0.92 15.01
C ASN A 357 -2.30 -0.58 13.65
N ARG A 358 -1.11 0.02 13.66
CA ARG A 358 -0.34 0.36 12.47
C ARG A 358 0.64 -0.75 12.07
N GLU A 359 1.00 -1.67 12.96
CA GLU A 359 1.86 -2.81 12.63
C GLU A 359 1.06 -3.80 11.76
N ARG A 360 1.02 -3.54 10.44
CA ARG A 360 0.24 -4.27 9.43
C ARG A 360 0.98 -4.41 8.10
N ASP A 361 2.17 -3.85 8.04
CA ASP A 361 3.06 -3.82 6.89
C ASP A 361 3.95 -5.07 6.83
N LEU A 362 4.39 -5.40 5.62
CA LEU A 362 5.44 -6.40 5.41
C LEU A 362 6.79 -5.75 5.74
N GLU A 363 7.34 -6.08 6.90
CA GLU A 363 8.56 -5.46 7.42
C GLU A 363 9.81 -5.78 6.58
N VAL A 364 10.83 -4.92 6.70
CA VAL A 364 12.15 -5.15 6.11
C VAL A 364 12.73 -6.52 6.48
N GLY A 365 13.21 -7.23 5.45
CA GLY A 365 13.81 -8.56 5.56
C GLY A 365 12.80 -9.70 5.44
N LEU A 366 11.49 -9.41 5.51
CA LEU A 366 10.42 -10.37 5.35
C LEU A 366 10.00 -10.51 3.89
N SER A 367 9.44 -11.68 3.58
CA SER A 367 8.91 -12.01 2.27
C SER A 367 7.45 -12.45 2.35
N LEU A 368 6.68 -12.15 1.31
CA LEU A 368 5.28 -12.52 1.17
C LEU A 368 5.03 -13.04 -0.23
N ARG A 369 4.29 -14.15 -0.37
CA ARG A 369 3.84 -14.62 -1.69
C ARG A 369 2.44 -14.08 -1.96
N GLN A 370 2.12 -13.82 -3.22
CA GLN A 370 0.76 -13.46 -3.61
C GLN A 370 -0.27 -14.54 -3.19
N LEU A 371 0.11 -15.82 -3.12
CA LEU A 371 -0.74 -16.89 -2.58
C LEU A 371 -1.08 -16.70 -1.09
N ASP A 372 -0.15 -16.11 -0.33
CA ASP A 372 -0.28 -15.83 1.11
C ASP A 372 -1.30 -14.70 1.36
N LEU A 373 -1.65 -13.91 0.34
CA LEU A 373 -2.72 -12.92 0.42
C LEU A 373 -4.12 -13.53 0.45
N GLY A 374 -4.25 -14.84 0.18
CA GLY A 374 -5.54 -15.53 0.03
C GLY A 374 -6.15 -15.30 -1.35
N VAL A 375 -6.43 -16.39 -2.07
CA VAL A 375 -7.04 -16.36 -3.43
C VAL A 375 -8.52 -16.72 -3.44
N SER A 376 -9.04 -17.17 -2.30
CA SER A 376 -10.43 -17.56 -2.13
C SER A 376 -10.95 -16.81 -0.90
N ILE A 377 -12.01 -16.01 -1.08
CA ILE A 377 -12.41 -15.04 -0.06
C ILE A 377 -13.89 -15.17 0.29
N TYR A 378 -14.22 -14.74 1.51
CA TYR A 378 -15.60 -14.56 1.95
C TYR A 378 -15.68 -13.36 2.90
N GLU A 379 -16.39 -12.32 2.47
CA GLU A 379 -16.73 -11.17 3.30
C GLU A 379 -18.02 -11.47 4.10
N SER A 380 -17.91 -11.39 5.43
CA SER A 380 -19.07 -11.47 6.31
C SER A 380 -19.91 -10.19 6.20
N SER A 381 -21.23 -10.29 6.02
CA SER A 381 -22.07 -9.09 5.77
C SER A 381 -22.70 -8.48 7.02
N GLY A 382 -22.18 -8.77 8.20
CA GLY A 382 -22.65 -8.17 9.45
C GLY A 382 -22.45 -9.07 10.65
N ASP A 383 -22.86 -8.55 11.80
CA ASP A 383 -22.67 -9.21 13.09
C ASP A 383 -23.31 -10.60 13.15
N GLY A 384 -22.48 -11.62 13.44
CA GLY A 384 -22.90 -13.00 13.63
C GLY A 384 -23.11 -13.80 12.34
N ASP A 385 -22.70 -13.26 11.19
CA ASP A 385 -22.69 -13.99 9.92
C ASP A 385 -21.45 -14.88 9.82
N ASP A 386 -21.61 -16.12 10.31
CA ASP A 386 -20.60 -17.17 10.31
C ASP A 386 -20.50 -17.87 8.95
N PHE A 387 -19.27 -17.98 8.41
CA PHE A 387 -19.00 -18.58 7.11
C PHE A 387 -19.48 -20.03 7.03
N LEU A 388 -19.23 -20.85 8.06
CA LEU A 388 -19.58 -22.27 8.04
C LEU A 388 -21.10 -22.50 8.07
N SER A 389 -21.88 -21.53 8.56
CA SER A 389 -23.34 -21.59 8.54
C SER A 389 -23.94 -21.71 7.12
N HIS A 390 -23.18 -21.30 6.11
CA HIS A 390 -23.57 -21.37 4.69
C HIS A 390 -23.25 -22.71 4.02
N ASN A 391 -22.65 -23.67 4.75
CA ASN A 391 -22.18 -24.96 4.22
C ASN A 391 -21.33 -24.81 2.93
N PRO A 392 -20.26 -24.00 2.97
CA PRO A 392 -19.43 -23.77 1.80
C PRO A 392 -18.82 -25.09 1.29
N PRO A 393 -18.71 -25.30 -0.05
CA PRO A 393 -17.94 -26.41 -0.59
C PRO A 393 -16.45 -26.20 -0.31
N ALA A 394 -15.61 -27.19 -0.62
CA ALA A 394 -14.16 -26.95 -0.65
C ALA A 394 -13.84 -25.84 -1.67
N PRO A 395 -12.93 -24.91 -1.34
CA PRO A 395 -12.40 -23.95 -2.29
C PRO A 395 -11.51 -24.66 -3.32
N SER A 396 -11.27 -24.00 -4.45
CA SER A 396 -10.22 -24.41 -5.38
C SER A 396 -8.86 -24.33 -4.67
N ALA A 397 -7.90 -25.19 -5.00
CA ALA A 397 -6.56 -25.04 -4.43
C ALA A 397 -5.89 -23.77 -4.98
N PRO A 398 -5.05 -23.05 -4.22
CA PRO A 398 -4.56 -21.76 -4.69
C PRO A 398 -3.81 -21.81 -6.01
N TRP A 399 -3.07 -22.89 -6.24
CA TRP A 399 -2.34 -23.15 -7.47
C TRP A 399 -3.22 -23.58 -8.67
N GLU A 400 -4.47 -23.99 -8.43
CA GLU A 400 -5.43 -24.23 -9.51
C GLU A 400 -5.96 -22.91 -10.07
N LEU A 401 -5.94 -21.85 -9.26
CA LEU A 401 -6.33 -20.49 -9.63
C LEU A 401 -5.14 -19.71 -10.20
N LEU A 402 -3.95 -19.88 -9.62
CA LEU A 402 -2.73 -19.17 -10.00
C LEU A 402 -1.60 -20.17 -10.30
N THR A 403 -1.30 -20.38 -11.60
CA THR A 403 -0.17 -21.23 -12.02
C THR A 403 1.18 -20.54 -11.88
N GLU A 404 1.17 -19.21 -11.85
CA GLU A 404 2.31 -18.34 -11.58
C GLU A 404 1.85 -17.28 -10.56
N TRP A 405 2.74 -16.81 -9.71
CA TRP A 405 2.43 -15.77 -8.73
C TRP A 405 3.66 -14.92 -8.41
N TYR A 406 3.43 -13.73 -7.86
CA TYR A 406 4.50 -12.87 -7.38
C TYR A 406 4.97 -13.24 -5.97
N GLU A 407 6.26 -13.12 -5.75
CA GLU A 407 6.89 -13.13 -4.45
C GLU A 407 7.55 -11.78 -4.19
N PHE A 408 7.25 -11.22 -3.02
CA PHE A 408 7.69 -9.91 -2.55
C PHE A 408 8.74 -10.11 -1.45
N LEU A 409 9.86 -9.40 -1.52
CA LEU A 409 10.84 -9.31 -0.44
C LEU A 409 11.22 -7.85 -0.21
N VAL A 410 10.99 -7.37 1.01
CA VAL A 410 11.37 -6.02 1.40
C VAL A 410 12.85 -6.00 1.75
N LEU A 411 13.67 -5.33 0.95
CA LEU A 411 15.14 -5.33 1.12
C LEU A 411 15.61 -4.33 2.17
N GLY A 412 14.97 -3.16 2.24
CA GLY A 412 15.39 -2.11 3.17
C GLY A 412 14.76 -0.75 2.91
N LEU A 413 14.95 0.14 3.88
CA LEU A 413 14.53 1.54 3.81
C LEU A 413 15.71 2.44 3.47
N GLY A 414 15.43 3.60 2.87
CA GLY A 414 16.41 4.64 2.65
C GLY A 414 15.77 6.01 2.46
N SER A 415 16.59 7.01 2.18
CA SER A 415 16.14 8.34 1.77
C SER A 415 17.15 8.99 0.84
N ASP A 416 16.64 9.79 -0.10
CA ASP A 416 17.43 10.63 -1.00
C ASP A 416 16.79 12.02 -1.17
N GLU A 417 17.21 12.80 -2.15
CA GLU A 417 16.64 14.13 -2.42
C GLU A 417 15.13 14.12 -2.73
N THR A 418 14.57 13.00 -3.18
CA THR A 418 13.15 12.83 -3.49
C THR A 418 12.31 12.64 -2.23
N GLY A 419 12.86 11.98 -1.21
CA GLY A 419 12.14 11.57 -0.01
C GLY A 419 12.62 10.22 0.53
N SER A 420 11.90 9.69 1.52
CA SER A 420 12.08 8.32 2.00
C SER A 420 11.57 7.30 0.98
N TYR A 421 12.19 6.12 0.96
CA TYR A 421 11.82 5.05 0.07
C TYR A 421 12.03 3.67 0.71
N ILE A 422 11.40 2.67 0.09
CA ILE A 422 11.61 1.25 0.35
C ILE A 422 12.09 0.56 -0.94
N ASP A 423 13.09 -0.29 -0.81
CA ASP A 423 13.55 -1.16 -1.91
C ASP A 423 12.84 -2.52 -1.78
N LEU A 424 12.08 -2.90 -2.81
CA LEU A 424 11.28 -4.11 -2.90
C LEU A 424 11.81 -5.00 -4.02
N ARG A 425 12.14 -6.25 -3.73
CA ARG A 425 12.37 -7.28 -4.74
C ARG A 425 11.05 -7.98 -5.08
N VAL A 426 10.77 -8.13 -6.37
CA VAL A 426 9.64 -8.88 -6.91
C VAL A 426 10.17 -9.97 -7.83
N ALA A 427 9.69 -11.20 -7.64
CA ALA A 427 10.01 -12.34 -8.49
C ALA A 427 8.75 -13.14 -8.81
N THR A 428 8.60 -13.60 -10.05
CA THR A 428 7.56 -14.54 -10.44
C THR A 428 8.00 -15.98 -10.13
N VAL A 429 7.11 -16.74 -9.50
CA VAL A 429 7.30 -18.14 -9.14
C VAL A 429 6.27 -19.00 -9.87
N ASP A 430 6.71 -20.15 -10.38
CA ASP A 430 5.86 -21.16 -11.03
C ASP A 430 5.42 -22.23 -10.02
N TYR A 431 4.16 -22.64 -10.09
CA TYR A 431 3.57 -23.75 -9.34
C TYR A 431 4.43 -25.02 -9.30
N VAL A 432 5.10 -25.36 -10.41
CA VAL A 432 5.95 -26.57 -10.49
C VAL A 432 6.98 -26.60 -9.36
N LEU A 433 7.47 -25.45 -8.93
CA LEU A 433 8.47 -25.36 -7.85
C LEU A 433 7.89 -25.69 -6.48
N GLU A 434 6.64 -25.33 -6.19
CA GLU A 434 6.05 -25.56 -4.85
C GLU A 434 5.37 -26.92 -4.69
N ASN A 435 5.02 -27.55 -5.80
CA ASN A 435 4.63 -28.97 -5.79
C ASN A 435 5.82 -29.90 -6.12
N SER A 436 7.05 -29.37 -6.09
CA SER A 436 8.25 -30.18 -6.24
C SER A 436 8.47 -31.07 -5.00
N LEU A 437 9.23 -32.15 -5.17
CA LEU A 437 9.60 -33.01 -4.07
C LEU A 437 10.47 -32.21 -3.10
N ALA A 438 10.16 -32.21 -1.79
CA ALA A 438 10.97 -31.49 -0.81
C ALA A 438 12.47 -31.87 -0.94
N GLY A 439 13.33 -30.86 -1.11
CA GLY A 439 14.76 -31.00 -1.40
C GLY A 439 15.13 -30.99 -2.88
N ASP A 440 14.17 -30.97 -3.82
CA ASP A 440 14.40 -30.70 -5.24
C ASP A 440 14.74 -29.21 -5.40
N LEU A 441 16.04 -28.92 -5.49
CA LEU A 441 16.58 -27.57 -5.51
C LEU A 441 16.70 -27.02 -6.93
N ASN A 442 16.49 -27.85 -7.95
CA ASN A 442 16.57 -27.44 -9.34
C ASN A 442 15.20 -27.37 -10.04
N GLY A 443 14.14 -27.86 -9.38
CA GLY A 443 12.75 -27.80 -9.83
C GLY A 443 12.41 -28.79 -10.95
N ASP A 444 13.19 -29.87 -11.14
CA ASP A 444 12.97 -30.84 -12.22
C ASP A 444 12.02 -31.99 -11.85
N GLY A 445 11.45 -31.94 -10.65
CA GLY A 445 10.53 -32.92 -10.09
C GLY A 445 11.23 -34.15 -9.50
N GLN A 446 12.56 -34.15 -9.37
CA GLN A 446 13.34 -35.25 -8.81
C GLN A 446 14.25 -34.76 -7.69
N LEU A 447 14.39 -35.55 -6.64
CA LEU A 447 15.39 -35.33 -5.60
C LEU A 447 16.60 -36.21 -5.90
N ASP A 448 17.63 -35.66 -6.51
CA ASP A 448 18.78 -36.43 -6.98
C ASP A 448 20.14 -35.76 -6.74
N ARG A 449 21.14 -36.18 -7.51
CA ARG A 449 22.51 -35.67 -7.37
C ARG A 449 22.66 -34.22 -7.85
N ALA A 450 21.82 -33.76 -8.76
CA ALA A 450 21.82 -32.38 -9.23
C ALA A 450 21.47 -31.43 -8.08
N ASP A 451 20.49 -31.76 -7.25
CA ASP A 451 20.10 -30.96 -6.09
C ASP A 451 21.20 -30.91 -5.03
N TRP A 452 21.84 -32.06 -4.79
CA TRP A 452 23.01 -32.12 -3.93
C TRP A 452 24.13 -31.20 -4.42
N LEU A 453 24.36 -31.14 -5.74
CA LEU A 453 25.37 -30.24 -6.31
C LEU A 453 24.98 -28.77 -6.18
N THR A 454 23.69 -28.44 -6.32
CA THR A 454 23.16 -27.09 -6.06
C THR A 454 23.40 -26.68 -4.61
N LEU A 455 23.03 -27.54 -3.65
CA LEU A 455 23.25 -27.30 -2.23
C LEU A 455 24.74 -27.08 -1.90
N VAL A 456 25.63 -27.94 -2.41
CA VAL A 456 27.08 -27.81 -2.18
C VAL A 456 27.64 -26.54 -2.83
N ALA A 457 27.14 -26.14 -4.00
CA ALA A 457 27.60 -24.95 -4.69
C ALA A 457 27.29 -23.67 -3.90
N ASN A 458 26.20 -23.67 -3.13
CA ASN A 458 25.75 -22.55 -2.31
C ASN A 458 26.05 -22.72 -0.81
N MET A 459 26.71 -23.80 -0.40
CA MET A 459 27.03 -24.05 1.01
C MET A 459 27.88 -22.92 1.61
N HIS A 460 27.50 -22.46 2.80
CA HIS A 460 28.05 -21.31 3.52
C HIS A 460 27.89 -19.97 2.78
N THR A 461 26.79 -19.80 2.04
CA THR A 461 26.43 -18.51 1.42
C THR A 461 25.29 -17.84 2.17
N ASP A 462 25.35 -16.51 2.20
CA ASP A 462 24.25 -15.66 2.67
C ASP A 462 23.30 -15.43 1.48
N VAL A 463 22.08 -15.91 1.63
CA VAL A 463 21.01 -15.83 0.64
C VAL A 463 19.83 -15.00 1.16
N SER A 464 20.00 -14.26 2.26
CA SER A 464 18.96 -13.45 2.88
C SER A 464 18.35 -12.37 1.96
N ASN A 465 19.08 -11.93 0.94
CA ASN A 465 18.60 -10.97 -0.07
C ASN A 465 17.87 -11.61 -1.27
N LEU A 466 17.62 -12.92 -1.21
CA LEU A 466 16.81 -13.67 -2.16
C LEU A 466 15.40 -13.86 -1.60
N THR A 467 14.40 -13.98 -2.48
CA THR A 467 13.04 -14.33 -2.06
C THR A 467 13.01 -15.75 -1.45
N LYS A 468 11.94 -16.14 -0.73
CA LYS A 468 11.81 -17.46 -0.10
C LYS A 468 12.01 -18.60 -1.11
N THR A 469 11.39 -18.53 -2.29
CA THR A 469 11.58 -19.56 -3.32
C THR A 469 13.01 -19.56 -3.84
N GLU A 470 13.59 -18.39 -4.09
CA GLU A 470 14.99 -18.30 -4.52
C GLU A 470 15.97 -18.83 -3.45
N ARG A 471 15.71 -18.56 -2.17
CA ARG A 471 16.48 -19.12 -1.03
C ARG A 471 16.43 -20.63 -1.03
N TYR A 472 15.23 -21.20 -1.16
CA TYR A 472 15.04 -22.65 -1.27
C TYR A 472 15.86 -23.23 -2.42
N LEU A 473 15.76 -22.66 -3.63
CA LEU A 473 16.55 -23.10 -4.80
C LEU A 473 18.06 -22.89 -4.64
N HIS A 474 18.49 -22.02 -3.72
CA HIS A 474 19.89 -21.87 -3.35
C HIS A 474 20.29 -22.70 -2.13
N GLY A 475 19.45 -23.64 -1.70
CA GLY A 475 19.77 -24.61 -0.66
C GLY A 475 19.63 -24.09 0.77
N ASP A 476 18.84 -23.05 0.99
CA ASP A 476 18.33 -22.65 2.30
C ASP A 476 16.96 -23.32 2.53
N LEU A 477 17.00 -24.50 3.12
CA LEU A 477 15.85 -25.37 3.37
C LEU A 477 15.11 -25.02 4.67
N ASN A 478 15.80 -24.34 5.59
CA ASN A 478 15.22 -23.92 6.87
C ASN A 478 14.72 -22.46 6.86
N PHE A 479 14.96 -21.73 5.76
CA PHE A 479 14.61 -20.34 5.53
C PHE A 479 15.25 -19.35 6.50
N ASP A 480 16.43 -19.67 7.06
CA ASP A 480 17.17 -18.80 7.98
C ASP A 480 18.01 -17.72 7.27
N GLY A 481 18.00 -17.72 5.94
CA GLY A 481 18.75 -16.79 5.10
C GLY A 481 20.18 -17.25 4.79
N PHE A 482 20.59 -18.45 5.22
CA PHE A 482 21.91 -19.00 4.97
C PHE A 482 21.83 -20.45 4.50
N SER A 483 22.31 -20.74 3.29
CA SER A 483 22.53 -22.14 2.92
C SER A 483 23.76 -22.67 3.66
N ASN A 484 23.56 -23.54 4.65
CA ASN A 484 24.60 -23.93 5.60
C ASN A 484 24.50 -25.42 6.04
N TYR A 485 25.21 -25.77 7.13
CA TYR A 485 25.26 -27.15 7.61
C TYR A 485 23.89 -27.67 8.08
N ASP A 486 23.03 -26.80 8.61
CA ASP A 486 21.70 -27.19 9.07
C ASP A 486 20.82 -27.58 7.88
N ASP A 487 20.93 -26.88 6.74
CA ASP A 487 20.28 -27.27 5.48
C ASP A 487 20.82 -28.57 4.92
N PHE A 488 22.14 -28.80 5.03
CA PHE A 488 22.72 -30.10 4.71
C PHE A 488 22.08 -31.25 5.50
N VAL A 489 21.87 -31.04 6.81
CA VAL A 489 21.22 -32.05 7.66
C VAL A 489 19.79 -32.30 7.19
N GLN A 490 19.04 -31.25 6.85
CA GLN A 490 17.68 -31.37 6.32
C GLN A 490 17.65 -32.09 4.97
N PHE A 491 18.46 -31.65 4.01
CA PHE A 491 18.56 -32.29 2.69
C PHE A 491 18.89 -33.78 2.81
N LYS A 492 19.87 -34.13 3.64
CA LYS A 492 20.24 -35.53 3.89
C LYS A 492 19.08 -36.33 4.46
N GLN A 493 18.29 -35.75 5.38
CA GLN A 493 17.13 -36.39 5.96
C GLN A 493 16.07 -36.64 4.88
N LEU A 494 15.69 -35.61 4.11
CA LEU A 494 14.75 -35.71 3.00
C LEU A 494 15.16 -36.79 1.98
N TYR A 495 16.43 -36.78 1.56
CA TYR A 495 16.96 -37.77 0.62
C TYR A 495 16.96 -39.19 1.21
N THR A 496 17.32 -39.33 2.49
CA THR A 496 17.33 -40.62 3.18
C THR A 496 15.93 -41.18 3.37
N ASP A 497 14.94 -40.33 3.60
CA ASP A 497 13.54 -40.73 3.72
C ASP A 497 12.97 -41.17 2.36
N ALA A 498 13.35 -40.48 1.28
CA ALA A 498 12.93 -40.82 -0.08
C ALA A 498 13.61 -42.10 -0.63
N TYR A 499 14.93 -42.28 -0.43
CA TYR A 499 15.72 -43.33 -1.12
C TYR A 499 16.50 -44.28 -0.19
N GLY A 500 16.54 -44.00 1.11
CA GLY A 500 17.29 -44.78 2.10
C GLY A 500 18.77 -44.38 2.24
N ALA A 501 19.33 -44.66 3.42
CA ALA A 501 20.69 -44.20 3.78
C ALA A 501 21.81 -44.74 2.87
N SER A 502 21.64 -45.94 2.31
CA SER A 502 22.59 -46.51 1.35
C SER A 502 22.65 -45.70 0.06
N ALA A 503 21.51 -45.17 -0.42
CA ALA A 503 21.47 -44.36 -1.63
C ALA A 503 22.19 -43.03 -1.43
N PHE A 504 22.00 -42.38 -0.28
CA PHE A 504 22.76 -41.18 0.09
C PHE A 504 24.27 -41.47 0.15
N ALA A 505 24.68 -42.59 0.75
CA ALA A 505 26.09 -42.99 0.78
C ALA A 505 26.69 -43.21 -0.62
N GLU A 506 25.91 -43.71 -1.58
CA GLU A 506 26.30 -43.83 -2.98
C GLU A 506 26.40 -42.45 -3.68
N MET A 507 25.45 -41.55 -3.44
CA MET A 507 25.47 -40.18 -4.00
C MET A 507 26.72 -39.41 -3.55
N MET A 508 27.13 -39.61 -2.29
CA MET A 508 28.34 -39.00 -1.72
C MET A 508 29.64 -39.62 -2.24
N ARG A 509 29.59 -40.74 -2.99
CA ARG A 509 30.78 -41.25 -3.66
C ARG A 509 31.11 -40.30 -4.80
N VAL A 510 32.11 -39.46 -4.57
CA VAL A 510 32.82 -38.77 -5.65
C VAL A 510 33.26 -39.85 -6.64
N PRO A 511 32.89 -39.79 -7.93
CA PRO A 511 33.39 -40.72 -8.92
C PRO A 511 34.91 -40.72 -8.80
N GLU A 512 35.50 -41.84 -8.39
CA GLU A 512 36.95 -41.93 -8.34
C GLU A 512 37.42 -41.53 -9.75
N PRO A 513 38.27 -40.49 -9.88
CA PRO A 513 38.75 -40.04 -11.18
C PRO A 513 39.34 -41.26 -11.84
N HIS A 514 38.70 -41.76 -12.90
CA HIS A 514 38.75 -43.18 -13.26
C HIS A 514 40.18 -43.66 -13.12
N ALA A 515 40.51 -44.38 -12.04
CA ALA A 515 41.90 -44.70 -11.75
C ALA A 515 42.50 -45.49 -12.93
N GLY A 516 41.63 -46.18 -13.68
CA GLY A 516 41.93 -46.75 -15.00
C GLY A 516 42.43 -45.75 -16.04
N LEU A 517 41.86 -44.54 -16.18
CA LEU A 517 42.37 -43.51 -17.09
C LEU A 517 43.70 -42.92 -16.63
N LEU A 518 43.92 -42.76 -15.31
CA LEU A 518 45.22 -42.36 -14.77
C LEU A 518 46.28 -43.44 -15.00
N ILE A 519 45.93 -44.71 -14.83
CA ILE A 519 46.82 -45.85 -15.11
C ILE A 519 47.08 -45.96 -16.62
N VAL A 520 46.07 -45.83 -17.47
CA VAL A 520 46.24 -45.85 -18.94
C VAL A 520 47.07 -44.65 -19.41
N GLY A 521 46.82 -43.45 -18.87
CA GLY A 521 47.64 -42.26 -19.11
C GLY A 521 49.08 -42.45 -18.65
N MET A 522 49.31 -43.05 -17.48
CA MET A 522 50.65 -43.39 -16.99
C MET A 522 51.34 -44.46 -17.84
N ILE A 523 50.61 -45.46 -18.35
CA ILE A 523 51.14 -46.49 -19.26
C ILE A 523 51.51 -45.85 -20.60
N LEU A 524 50.67 -44.99 -21.16
CA LEU A 524 50.94 -44.29 -22.42
C LEU A 524 52.11 -43.29 -22.29
N ALA A 525 52.21 -42.58 -21.17
CA ALA A 525 53.34 -41.70 -20.86
C ALA A 525 54.64 -42.50 -20.69
N ALA A 526 54.60 -43.63 -19.98
CA ALA A 526 55.75 -44.53 -19.84
C ALA A 526 56.18 -45.12 -21.19
N HIS A 527 55.23 -45.44 -22.09
CA HIS A 527 55.54 -45.95 -23.42
C HIS A 527 56.19 -44.89 -24.32
N THR A 528 55.67 -43.66 -24.31
CA THR A 528 56.23 -42.54 -25.10
C THR A 528 57.61 -42.10 -24.57
N LEU A 529 57.81 -42.05 -23.25
CA LEU A 529 59.12 -41.79 -22.65
C LEU A 529 60.13 -42.92 -22.89
N GLY A 530 59.68 -44.17 -22.91
CA GLY A 530 60.53 -45.32 -23.28
C GLY A 530 60.99 -45.29 -24.73
N PHE A 531 60.14 -44.83 -25.66
CA PHE A 531 60.48 -44.71 -27.09
C PHE A 531 61.45 -43.56 -27.38
N LEU A 532 61.41 -42.47 -26.61
CA LEU A 532 62.34 -41.35 -26.74
C LEU A 532 63.75 -41.66 -26.20
N ARG A 533 63.90 -42.69 -25.37
CA ARG A 533 65.20 -43.08 -24.78
C ARG A 533 65.99 -44.08 -25.63
N SER A 534 65.40 -44.61 -26.71
CA SER A 534 65.99 -45.63 -27.60
C SER A 534 66.35 -45.11 -28.99
N ARG A 535 66.21 -43.80 -29.24
CA ARG A 535 66.84 -43.08 -30.35
C ARG A 535 67.99 -42.25 -29.82
#